data_AF-A0A1M7ZKE6-F1
#
_entry.id   AF-A0A1M7ZKE6-F1
#
_cell.length_a   1.000
_cell.length_b   1.000
_cell.length_c   1.000
_cell.angle_alpha   90.00
_cell.angle_beta   90.00
_cell.angle_gamma   90.00
#
_symmetry.space_group_name_H-M   'P 1'
#
loop_
_entity.id
_entity.type
_entity.pdbx_description
1 polymer ?
#
loop_
_entity_poly.entity_id
_entity_poly.type
_entity_poly.pdbx_seq_one_letter_code
_entity_poly.pdbx_strand_id
1 'polypeptide(L)'
;LTVTTDPGQTKIYGNGDPVFTYQVTGYQNGDGASILTGALARAAGEDVGTYAINLGTLSAGANYTINYTGADFTITPRTLNITANANQAKVYGSADPVFGYTASNFGNGDNTSILTGALSRVAGENVGMYAITIGTLDAGMNYVINFTSADFEIAEKVLDVTADAGQSKVFGTADPTLTYQVTGFENGDDETILTGSLARAAGENVGSYAINLGSLNAGSNYAINYTGANFTITKATITGITFADGSFVFDGTEKSLMISGTLPAGTSVVYSNNGRTDVGSQ
;
A
#
# COMPACT_ATOMS: atom_id res chain seq x y z
N LEU A 1 -32.82 43.78 47.56
CA LEU A 1 -33.28 42.78 46.58
C LEU A 1 -32.45 41.52 46.73
N THR A 2 -33.07 40.35 46.62
CA THR A 2 -32.33 39.08 46.52
C THR A 2 -32.20 38.74 45.04
N VAL A 3 -30.95 38.61 44.57
CA VAL A 3 -30.62 38.26 43.19
C VAL A 3 -30.02 36.86 43.19
N THR A 4 -30.59 35.95 42.42
CA THR A 4 -30.11 34.56 42.31
C THR A 4 -29.88 34.23 40.85
N THR A 5 -28.66 33.87 40.51
CA THR A 5 -28.27 33.51 39.15
C THR A 5 -28.93 32.20 38.72
N ASP A 6 -29.44 32.13 37.48
CA ASP A 6 -30.03 30.90 36.97
C ASP A 6 -28.93 29.83 36.78
N PRO A 7 -29.16 28.56 37.17
CA PRO A 7 -28.15 27.51 37.02
C PRO A 7 -28.02 27.04 35.56
N GLY A 8 -26.93 26.32 35.25
CA GLY A 8 -26.77 25.61 33.98
C GLY A 8 -26.42 26.52 32.79
N GLN A 9 -25.88 27.71 33.04
CA GLN A 9 -25.45 28.61 31.99
C GLN A 9 -24.14 28.12 31.38
N THR A 10 -24.05 28.07 30.06
CA THR A 10 -22.89 27.48 29.36
C THR A 10 -22.52 28.20 28.08
N LYS A 11 -21.30 27.98 27.61
CA LYS A 11 -20.92 28.20 26.21
C LYS A 11 -20.01 27.09 25.70
N ILE A 12 -19.88 27.01 24.38
CA ILE A 12 -18.86 26.18 23.73
C ILE A 12 -17.55 26.97 23.68
N TYR A 13 -16.41 26.31 23.90
CA TYR A 13 -15.09 26.91 23.78
C TYR A 13 -14.95 27.74 22.49
N GLY A 14 -14.38 28.95 22.62
CA GLY A 14 -14.22 29.90 21.53
C GLY A 14 -15.48 30.65 21.09
N ASN A 15 -16.65 30.40 21.69
CA ASN A 15 -17.81 31.28 21.55
C ASN A 15 -17.72 32.45 22.54
N GLY A 16 -18.40 33.55 22.20
CA GLY A 16 -18.62 34.65 23.13
C GLY A 16 -19.49 34.24 24.32
N ASP A 17 -19.35 34.96 25.42
CA ASP A 17 -20.19 34.76 26.60
C ASP A 17 -21.66 35.10 26.28
N PRO A 18 -22.63 34.30 26.75
CA PRO A 18 -24.03 34.68 26.67
C PRO A 18 -24.32 35.81 27.67
N VAL A 19 -25.48 36.46 27.51
CA VAL A 19 -26.00 37.33 28.57
C VAL A 19 -26.42 36.44 29.74
N PHE A 20 -25.84 36.67 30.92
CA PHE A 20 -26.16 35.85 32.08
C PHE A 20 -27.54 36.17 32.64
N THR A 21 -28.33 35.14 32.92
CA THR A 21 -29.70 35.27 33.43
C THR A 21 -29.78 35.04 34.94
N TYR A 22 -30.76 35.67 35.57
CA TYR A 22 -30.95 35.64 37.01
C TYR A 22 -32.40 35.99 37.39
N GLN A 23 -32.83 35.55 38.56
CA GLN A 23 -34.10 35.93 39.19
C GLN A 23 -33.89 36.98 40.26
N VAL A 24 -34.85 37.89 40.41
CA VAL A 24 -34.82 38.93 41.46
C VAL A 24 -36.12 38.96 42.23
N THR A 25 -36.02 38.98 43.56
CA THR A 25 -37.16 39.07 44.47
C THR A 25 -36.99 40.20 45.48
N GLY A 26 -38.10 40.59 46.11
CA GLY A 26 -38.11 41.62 47.16
C GLY A 26 -38.25 43.05 46.66
N TYR A 27 -38.74 43.26 45.45
CA TYR A 27 -39.14 44.59 44.97
C TYR A 27 -40.24 45.19 45.86
N GLN A 28 -40.24 46.51 46.04
CA GLN A 28 -41.24 47.25 46.82
C GLN A 28 -41.79 48.42 46.01
N ASN A 29 -42.88 49.03 46.47
CA ASN A 29 -43.44 50.27 45.90
C ASN A 29 -43.78 50.23 44.40
N GLY A 30 -44.06 49.05 43.85
CA GLY A 30 -44.35 48.87 42.43
C GLY A 30 -43.10 48.84 41.52
N ASP A 31 -41.90 48.84 42.09
CA ASP A 31 -40.66 48.69 41.34
C ASP A 31 -40.56 47.31 40.68
N GLY A 32 -39.78 47.22 39.59
CA GLY A 32 -39.51 45.98 38.87
C GLY A 32 -38.14 46.01 38.18
N ALA A 33 -37.88 45.04 37.29
CA ALA A 33 -36.56 44.82 36.70
C ALA A 33 -35.95 46.04 35.97
N SER A 34 -36.77 47.03 35.57
CA SER A 34 -36.31 48.26 34.91
C SER A 34 -35.42 49.14 35.78
N ILE A 35 -35.42 48.96 37.11
CA ILE A 35 -34.51 49.71 38.01
C ILE A 35 -33.09 49.12 38.02
N LEU A 36 -32.92 47.91 37.50
CA LEU A 36 -31.62 47.24 37.47
C LEU A 36 -30.80 47.77 36.30
N THR A 37 -29.52 48.00 36.57
CA THR A 37 -28.54 48.46 35.58
C THR A 37 -27.26 47.63 35.69
N GLY A 38 -26.42 47.65 34.66
CA GLY A 38 -25.22 46.81 34.61
C GLY A 38 -25.56 45.35 34.28
N ALA A 39 -24.61 44.44 34.54
CA ALA A 39 -24.76 43.02 34.23
C ALA A 39 -23.96 42.15 35.21
N LEU A 40 -24.36 40.89 35.32
CA LEU A 40 -23.50 39.88 35.93
C LEU A 40 -22.23 39.70 35.09
N ALA A 41 -21.17 39.18 35.72
CA ALA A 41 -19.92 38.80 35.06
C ALA A 41 -19.50 37.42 35.56
N ARG A 42 -18.48 36.81 34.96
CA ARG A 42 -17.90 35.55 35.46
C ARG A 42 -16.42 35.68 35.78
N ALA A 43 -15.88 34.70 36.49
CA ALA A 43 -14.43 34.56 36.65
C ALA A 43 -13.73 34.44 35.28
N ALA A 44 -12.51 35.00 35.20
CA ALA A 44 -11.70 35.02 33.98
C ALA A 44 -11.18 33.61 33.60
N GLY A 45 -10.93 33.42 32.31
CA GLY A 45 -10.45 32.17 31.71
C GLY A 45 -11.31 31.75 30.53
N GLU A 46 -10.73 31.05 29.56
CA GLU A 46 -11.44 30.62 28.35
C GLU A 46 -11.39 29.12 28.11
N ASP A 47 -10.51 28.40 28.79
CA ASP A 47 -10.41 26.95 28.67
C ASP A 47 -11.67 26.25 29.16
N VAL A 48 -11.89 25.04 28.67
CA VAL A 48 -12.97 24.16 29.12
C VAL A 48 -12.88 23.98 30.63
N GLY A 49 -14.01 24.18 31.30
CA GLY A 49 -14.07 24.15 32.75
C GLY A 49 -15.27 24.90 33.31
N THR A 50 -15.25 25.10 34.61
CA THR A 50 -16.32 25.73 35.38
C THR A 50 -15.83 27.01 36.03
N TYR A 51 -16.62 28.08 35.92
CA TYR A 51 -16.29 29.42 36.33
C TYR A 51 -17.44 30.03 37.13
N ALA A 52 -17.17 30.62 38.30
CA ALA A 52 -18.21 31.25 39.09
C ALA A 52 -18.79 32.50 38.38
N ILE A 53 -20.12 32.62 38.34
CA ILE A 53 -20.82 33.85 37.96
C ILE A 53 -20.90 34.76 39.19
N ASN A 54 -20.35 35.96 39.05
CA ASN A 54 -20.27 36.99 40.06
C ASN A 54 -21.25 38.13 39.76
N LEU A 55 -21.49 38.98 40.76
CA LEU A 55 -22.42 40.12 40.63
C LEU A 55 -22.02 41.09 39.51
N GLY A 56 -20.73 41.18 39.18
CA GLY A 56 -20.24 42.04 38.10
C GLY A 56 -20.56 43.51 38.38
N THR A 57 -21.18 44.18 37.41
CA THR A 57 -21.61 45.59 37.50
C THR A 57 -23.09 45.72 37.82
N LEU A 58 -23.81 44.62 38.07
CA LEU A 58 -25.24 44.65 38.34
C LEU A 58 -25.54 45.49 39.59
N SER A 59 -26.39 46.50 39.41
CA SER A 59 -26.76 47.47 40.44
C SER A 59 -28.27 47.66 40.49
N ALA A 60 -28.81 47.82 41.70
CA ALA A 60 -30.21 48.14 41.96
C ALA A 60 -30.42 49.61 42.36
N GLY A 61 -29.45 50.47 42.06
CA GLY A 61 -29.45 51.89 42.43
C GLY A 61 -29.23 52.13 43.93
N ALA A 62 -29.48 53.36 44.39
CA ALA A 62 -29.24 53.76 45.77
C ALA A 62 -30.31 53.26 46.77
N ASN A 63 -31.51 52.90 46.26
CA ASN A 63 -32.66 52.57 47.10
C ASN A 63 -32.66 51.11 47.59
N TYR A 64 -31.82 50.25 47.02
CA TYR A 64 -31.78 48.82 47.35
C TYR A 64 -30.33 48.31 47.50
N THR A 65 -30.09 47.50 48.53
CA THR A 65 -28.91 46.63 48.60
C THR A 65 -29.19 45.31 47.90
N ILE A 66 -28.21 44.76 47.17
CA ILE A 66 -28.30 43.43 46.56
C ILE A 66 -27.73 42.38 47.51
N ASN A 67 -28.54 41.37 47.83
CA ASN A 67 -28.08 40.11 48.41
C ASN A 67 -27.94 39.09 47.28
N TYR A 68 -26.70 38.77 46.89
CA TYR A 68 -26.41 37.99 45.69
C TYR A 68 -26.11 36.53 46.00
N THR A 69 -26.74 35.62 45.26
CA THR A 69 -26.43 34.19 45.23
C THR A 69 -26.01 33.82 43.81
N GLY A 70 -24.72 33.50 43.63
CA GLY A 70 -24.17 33.13 42.33
C GLY A 70 -24.48 31.70 41.91
N ALA A 71 -24.09 31.37 40.68
CA ALA A 71 -24.12 30.03 40.11
C ALA A 71 -22.87 29.82 39.26
N ASP A 72 -22.67 28.59 38.79
CA ASP A 72 -21.55 28.24 37.94
C ASP A 72 -21.88 28.40 36.45
N PHE A 73 -20.90 28.90 35.70
CA PHE A 73 -20.86 28.94 34.25
C PHE A 73 -19.92 27.89 33.71
N THR A 74 -20.36 27.07 32.76
CA THR A 74 -19.53 26.00 32.19
C THR A 74 -19.12 26.29 30.75
N ILE A 75 -17.84 26.18 30.45
CA ILE A 75 -17.32 26.16 29.08
C ILE A 75 -17.15 24.70 28.67
N THR A 76 -17.87 24.26 27.65
CA THR A 76 -17.81 22.89 27.11
C THR A 76 -16.85 22.80 25.91
N PRO A 77 -16.24 21.64 25.65
CA PRO A 77 -15.36 21.46 24.50
C PRO A 77 -16.04 21.80 23.16
N ARG A 78 -15.24 22.30 22.22
CA ARG A 78 -15.67 22.48 20.83
C ARG A 78 -15.39 21.22 20.02
N THR A 79 -16.30 20.82 19.14
CA THR A 79 -16.02 19.73 18.19
C THR A 79 -15.05 20.21 17.11
N LEU A 80 -13.86 19.61 17.03
CA LEU A 80 -12.91 19.84 15.93
C LEU A 80 -13.06 18.74 14.89
N ASN A 81 -13.26 19.12 13.62
CA ASN A 81 -13.40 18.14 12.54
C ASN A 81 -12.03 17.83 11.95
N ILE A 82 -11.63 16.56 11.98
CA ILE A 82 -10.42 16.06 11.34
C ILE A 82 -10.83 15.10 10.22
N THR A 83 -10.36 15.36 9.00
CA THR A 83 -10.64 14.49 7.84
C THR A 83 -9.32 14.04 7.23
N ALA A 84 -9.07 12.73 7.21
CA ALA A 84 -7.91 12.15 6.57
C ALA A 84 -7.94 12.44 5.06
N ASN A 85 -6.78 12.78 4.48
CA ASN A 85 -6.70 13.02 3.04
C ASN A 85 -6.90 11.71 2.26
N ALA A 86 -7.58 11.78 1.12
CA ALA A 86 -7.75 10.63 0.24
C ALA A 86 -6.46 10.30 -0.54
N ASN A 87 -6.44 9.11 -1.15
CA ASN A 87 -5.40 8.64 -2.09
C ASN A 87 -3.99 8.64 -1.51
N GLN A 88 -3.87 8.36 -0.21
CA GLN A 88 -2.57 8.15 0.41
C GLN A 88 -2.15 6.70 0.15
N ALA A 89 -0.89 6.47 -0.18
CA ALA A 89 -0.41 5.14 -0.55
C ALA A 89 1.06 4.93 -0.20
N LYS A 90 1.48 3.68 -0.18
CA LYS A 90 2.87 3.24 -0.27
C LYS A 90 2.99 2.04 -1.20
N VAL A 91 4.22 1.71 -1.58
CA VAL A 91 4.52 0.44 -2.25
C VAL A 91 4.86 -0.60 -1.18
N TYR A 92 4.49 -1.86 -1.41
CA TYR A 92 4.82 -2.99 -0.54
C TYR A 92 6.31 -3.00 -0.15
N GLY A 93 6.56 -3.25 1.14
CA GLY A 93 7.89 -3.20 1.75
C GLY A 93 8.42 -1.80 2.09
N SER A 94 7.76 -0.72 1.64
CA SER A 94 8.12 0.64 2.05
C SER A 94 7.60 0.96 3.45
N ALA A 95 8.27 1.91 4.13
CA ALA A 95 7.78 2.47 5.38
C ALA A 95 6.48 3.27 5.15
N ASP A 96 5.64 3.35 6.19
CA ASP A 96 4.45 4.19 6.16
C ASP A 96 4.84 5.68 6.06
N PRO A 97 4.15 6.48 5.22
CA PRO A 97 4.34 7.91 5.20
C PRO A 97 3.70 8.56 6.44
N VAL A 98 3.99 9.84 6.65
CA VAL A 98 3.18 10.65 7.58
C VAL A 98 1.82 10.89 6.94
N PHE A 99 0.75 10.41 7.59
CA PHE A 99 -0.59 10.54 7.05
C PHE A 99 -1.10 11.98 7.12
N GLY A 100 -1.46 12.54 5.96
CA GLY A 100 -2.02 13.87 5.84
C GLY A 100 -3.50 13.94 6.21
N TYR A 101 -3.93 15.10 6.70
CA TYR A 101 -5.33 15.39 7.02
C TYR A 101 -5.63 16.88 6.93
N THR A 102 -6.91 17.21 6.95
CA THR A 102 -7.42 18.58 7.13
C THR A 102 -8.11 18.71 8.47
N ALA A 103 -8.01 19.90 9.08
CA ALA A 103 -8.63 20.23 10.34
C ALA A 103 -9.50 21.48 10.18
N SER A 104 -10.69 21.49 10.76
CA SER A 104 -11.62 22.63 10.68
C SER A 104 -12.47 22.78 11.93
N ASN A 105 -13.13 23.94 12.04
CA ASN A 105 -13.91 24.36 13.21
C ASN A 105 -13.08 24.69 14.46
N PHE A 106 -11.90 25.28 14.26
CA PHE A 106 -11.13 25.87 15.36
C PHE A 106 -11.91 27.00 16.04
N GLY A 107 -11.69 27.19 17.34
CA GLY A 107 -12.21 28.29 18.15
C GLY A 107 -11.11 29.13 18.76
N ASN A 108 -11.49 30.26 19.33
CA ASN A 108 -10.59 31.13 20.09
C ASN A 108 -9.32 31.60 19.34
N GLY A 109 -9.35 31.63 18.00
CA GLY A 109 -8.19 31.96 17.17
C GLY A 109 -7.16 30.83 17.01
N ASP A 110 -7.45 29.63 17.51
CA ASP A 110 -6.59 28.45 17.37
C ASP A 110 -6.44 28.02 15.91
N ASN A 111 -5.39 27.25 15.67
CA ASN A 111 -5.08 26.65 14.37
C ASN A 111 -4.37 25.31 14.57
N THR A 112 -3.84 24.71 13.50
CA THR A 112 -3.20 23.39 13.53
C THR A 112 -2.03 23.26 14.49
N SER A 113 -1.44 24.35 14.98
CA SER A 113 -0.36 24.31 15.99
C SER A 113 -0.79 23.73 17.35
N ILE A 114 -2.09 23.68 17.65
CA ILE A 114 -2.60 23.04 18.87
C ILE A 114 -2.66 21.51 18.78
N LEU A 115 -2.53 20.96 17.56
CA LEU A 115 -2.60 19.52 17.33
C LEU A 115 -1.25 18.86 17.60
N THR A 116 -1.28 17.72 18.29
CA THR A 116 -0.10 16.90 18.57
C THR A 116 -0.35 15.44 18.19
N GLY A 117 0.71 14.64 18.11
CA GLY A 117 0.62 13.26 17.66
C GLY A 117 0.43 13.13 16.15
N ALA A 118 -0.06 11.98 15.70
CA ALA A 118 -0.25 11.68 14.29
C ALA A 118 -1.38 10.67 14.07
N LEU A 119 -1.98 10.72 12.88
CA LEU A 119 -2.85 9.65 12.40
C LEU A 119 -2.06 8.34 12.25
N SER A 120 -2.79 7.23 12.17
CA SER A 120 -2.25 5.90 11.91
C SER A 120 -3.16 5.16 10.92
N ARG A 121 -3.04 3.84 10.80
CA ARG A 121 -3.93 3.01 9.99
C ARG A 121 -4.15 1.66 10.64
N VAL A 122 -5.13 0.92 10.17
CA VAL A 122 -5.32 -0.48 10.56
C VAL A 122 -4.09 -1.33 10.16
N ALA A 123 -3.74 -2.29 11.01
CA ALA A 123 -2.54 -3.09 10.85
C ALA A 123 -2.61 -4.05 9.65
N GLY A 124 -1.42 -4.40 9.12
CA GLY A 124 -1.22 -5.32 8.01
C GLY A 124 -0.29 -4.72 6.95
N GLU A 125 0.43 -5.57 6.23
CA GLU A 125 1.48 -5.12 5.29
C GLU A 125 1.30 -5.63 3.87
N ASN A 126 0.38 -6.57 3.63
CA ASN A 126 0.12 -7.09 2.29
C ASN A 126 -0.52 -6.01 1.40
N VAL A 127 -0.41 -6.18 0.10
CA VAL A 127 -1.08 -5.32 -0.88
C VAL A 127 -2.59 -5.28 -0.62
N GLY A 128 -3.16 -4.08 -0.65
CA GLY A 128 -4.57 -3.86 -0.37
C GLY A 128 -4.87 -2.49 0.23
N MET A 129 -6.11 -2.31 0.69
CA MET A 129 -6.60 -1.07 1.27
C MET A 129 -6.74 -1.18 2.79
N TYR A 130 -6.31 -0.14 3.49
CA TYR A 130 -6.28 -0.06 4.95
C TYR A 130 -6.88 1.26 5.41
N ALA A 131 -7.93 1.24 6.23
CA ALA A 131 -8.50 2.47 6.78
C ALA A 131 -7.49 3.25 7.64
N ILE A 132 -7.36 4.56 7.37
CA ILE A 132 -6.62 5.52 8.20
C ILE A 132 -7.41 5.76 9.49
N THR A 133 -6.74 5.70 10.62
CA THR A 133 -7.32 5.87 11.96
C THR A 133 -6.78 7.11 12.64
N ILE A 134 -7.46 7.56 13.70
CA ILE A 134 -7.03 8.74 14.48
C ILE A 134 -5.63 8.60 15.08
N GLY A 135 -5.17 7.36 15.31
CA GLY A 135 -3.86 7.09 15.88
C GLY A 135 -3.67 7.77 17.23
N THR A 136 -2.64 8.62 17.31
CA THR A 136 -2.26 9.39 18.50
C THR A 136 -2.62 10.87 18.39
N LEU A 137 -3.34 11.27 17.34
CA LEU A 137 -3.66 12.66 17.10
C LEU A 137 -4.55 13.21 18.22
N ASP A 138 -4.09 14.28 18.88
CA ASP A 138 -4.74 14.92 20.01
C ASP A 138 -4.92 16.43 19.77
N ALA A 139 -6.02 16.97 20.27
CA ALA A 139 -6.38 18.39 20.15
C ALA A 139 -6.50 19.11 21.51
N GLY A 140 -6.09 18.46 22.60
CA GLY A 140 -6.20 18.96 23.96
C GLY A 140 -7.64 19.00 24.50
N MET A 141 -7.79 19.37 25.77
CA MET A 141 -9.06 19.31 26.51
C MET A 141 -10.15 20.27 26.00
N ASN A 142 -9.76 21.31 25.27
CA ASN A 142 -10.69 22.31 24.75
C ASN A 142 -11.49 21.79 23.55
N TYR A 143 -11.10 20.64 22.99
CA TYR A 143 -11.73 20.08 21.82
C TYR A 143 -12.12 18.61 22.02
N VAL A 144 -13.16 18.20 21.29
CA VAL A 144 -13.48 16.79 21.03
C VAL A 144 -13.28 16.57 19.54
N ILE A 145 -12.48 15.58 19.16
CA ILE A 145 -12.23 15.29 17.75
C ILE A 145 -13.42 14.52 17.16
N ASN A 146 -13.95 15.02 16.05
CA ASN A 146 -14.82 14.30 15.14
C ASN A 146 -14.00 13.89 13.92
N PHE A 147 -13.63 12.61 13.85
CA PHE A 147 -12.72 12.07 12.84
C PHE A 147 -13.46 11.43 11.66
N THR A 148 -13.11 11.82 10.44
CA THR A 148 -13.55 11.18 9.21
C THR A 148 -12.37 10.46 8.56
N SER A 149 -12.49 9.13 8.44
CA SER A 149 -11.48 8.24 7.87
C SER A 149 -11.35 8.40 6.35
N ALA A 150 -10.21 7.94 5.81
CA ALA A 150 -9.98 7.66 4.39
C ALA A 150 -9.21 6.34 4.26
N ASP A 151 -9.16 5.76 3.06
CA ASP A 151 -8.39 4.53 2.82
C ASP A 151 -6.94 4.85 2.41
N PHE A 152 -6.02 4.02 2.90
CA PHE A 152 -4.61 4.00 2.55
C PHE A 152 -4.29 2.75 1.72
N GLU A 153 -3.66 2.92 0.57
CA GLU A 153 -3.31 1.82 -0.33
C GLU A 153 -1.87 1.33 -0.09
N ILE A 154 -1.70 0.01 0.01
CA ILE A 154 -0.41 -0.64 -0.21
C ILE A 154 -0.43 -1.24 -1.60
N ALA A 155 0.31 -0.63 -2.53
CA ALA A 155 0.41 -1.07 -3.92
C ALA A 155 1.48 -2.16 -4.09
N GLU A 156 1.35 -2.97 -5.15
CA GLU A 156 2.32 -4.02 -5.49
C GLU A 156 3.72 -3.45 -5.71
N LYS A 157 4.74 -4.17 -5.23
CA LYS A 157 6.13 -3.92 -5.61
C LYS A 157 6.43 -4.64 -6.92
N VAL A 158 7.23 -4.05 -7.79
CA VAL A 158 7.64 -4.72 -9.03
C VAL A 158 8.90 -5.55 -8.77
N LEU A 159 8.87 -6.83 -9.12
CA LEU A 159 10.05 -7.67 -9.30
C LEU A 159 10.49 -7.66 -10.76
N ASP A 160 11.77 -7.42 -10.99
CA ASP A 160 12.38 -7.55 -12.30
C ASP A 160 12.89 -8.99 -12.46
N VAL A 161 12.28 -9.75 -13.37
CA VAL A 161 12.64 -11.14 -13.67
C VAL A 161 13.31 -11.18 -15.04
N THR A 162 14.53 -11.71 -15.10
CA THR A 162 15.28 -11.83 -16.36
C THR A 162 15.67 -13.29 -16.60
N ALA A 163 15.21 -13.88 -17.70
CA ALA A 163 15.63 -15.21 -18.10
C ALA A 163 17.13 -15.24 -18.42
N ASP A 164 17.84 -16.27 -17.93
CA ASP A 164 19.28 -16.38 -18.19
C ASP A 164 19.54 -16.62 -19.67
N ALA A 165 20.56 -15.96 -20.23
CA ALA A 165 20.94 -16.15 -21.62
C ALA A 165 21.72 -17.46 -21.85
N GLY A 166 21.71 -17.97 -23.09
CA GLY A 166 22.54 -19.11 -23.49
C GLY A 166 22.01 -20.50 -23.10
N GLN A 167 20.79 -20.56 -22.57
CA GLN A 167 20.13 -21.82 -22.25
C GLN A 167 19.88 -22.65 -23.52
N SER A 168 20.12 -23.96 -23.47
CA SER A 168 20.05 -24.81 -24.65
C SER A 168 19.82 -26.28 -24.32
N LYS A 169 19.48 -27.05 -25.35
CA LYS A 169 19.55 -28.52 -25.35
C LYS A 169 20.10 -29.06 -26.67
N VAL A 170 20.39 -30.34 -26.69
CA VAL A 170 20.70 -31.07 -27.93
C VAL A 170 19.40 -31.65 -28.50
N PHE A 171 19.24 -31.65 -29.81
CA PHE A 171 18.08 -32.26 -30.48
C PHE A 171 17.83 -33.69 -29.99
N GLY A 172 16.58 -33.99 -29.62
CA GLY A 172 16.19 -35.29 -29.09
C GLY A 172 16.40 -35.49 -27.59
N THR A 173 16.99 -34.53 -26.87
CA THR A 173 17.04 -34.58 -25.38
C THR A 173 15.84 -33.86 -24.77
N ALA A 174 15.55 -34.18 -23.50
CA ALA A 174 14.57 -33.43 -22.71
C ALA A 174 15.02 -31.99 -22.50
N ASP A 175 14.06 -31.10 -22.22
CA ASP A 175 14.34 -29.72 -21.83
C ASP A 175 14.95 -29.68 -20.44
N PRO A 176 16.00 -28.87 -20.20
CA PRO A 176 16.45 -28.57 -18.86
C PRO A 176 15.44 -27.66 -18.15
N THR A 177 15.51 -27.60 -16.82
CA THR A 177 14.83 -26.54 -16.06
C THR A 177 15.39 -25.19 -16.48
N LEU A 178 14.51 -24.27 -16.87
CA LEU A 178 14.91 -22.94 -17.30
C LEU A 178 15.27 -22.08 -16.08
N THR A 179 16.36 -21.33 -16.18
CA THR A 179 16.88 -20.49 -15.09
C THR A 179 16.68 -18.99 -15.38
N TYR A 180 16.66 -18.19 -14.32
CA TYR A 180 16.43 -16.75 -14.35
C TYR A 180 17.00 -16.07 -13.10
N GLN A 181 17.20 -14.76 -13.18
CA GLN A 181 17.53 -13.89 -12.06
C GLN A 181 16.34 -13.02 -11.69
N VAL A 182 16.19 -12.69 -10.40
CA VAL A 182 15.15 -11.80 -9.90
C VAL A 182 15.77 -10.72 -9.01
N THR A 183 15.33 -9.48 -9.18
CA THR A 183 15.70 -8.36 -8.31
C THR A 183 14.47 -7.57 -7.87
N GLY A 184 14.57 -6.87 -6.74
CA GLY A 184 13.51 -5.99 -6.25
C GLY A 184 12.68 -6.54 -5.09
N PHE A 185 13.08 -7.68 -4.51
CA PHE A 185 12.48 -8.18 -3.27
C PHE A 185 12.63 -7.15 -2.13
N GLU A 186 11.61 -7.08 -1.27
CA GLU A 186 11.55 -6.23 -0.10
C GLU A 186 11.08 -7.04 1.11
N ASN A 187 11.04 -6.43 2.29
CA ASN A 187 10.47 -7.04 3.51
C ASN A 187 11.11 -8.39 3.92
N GLY A 188 12.34 -8.65 3.49
CA GLY A 188 13.03 -9.92 3.75
C GLY A 188 12.55 -11.10 2.88
N ASP A 189 11.72 -10.83 1.87
CA ASP A 189 11.34 -11.83 0.87
C ASP A 189 12.54 -12.18 -0.03
N ASP A 190 12.51 -13.38 -0.60
CA ASP A 190 13.50 -13.91 -1.53
C ASP A 190 12.84 -14.82 -2.57
N GLU A 191 13.61 -15.54 -3.38
CA GLU A 191 13.11 -16.40 -4.45
C GLU A 191 12.14 -17.49 -3.98
N THR A 192 12.08 -17.80 -2.67
CA THR A 192 11.18 -18.83 -2.14
C THR A 192 9.70 -18.44 -2.21
N ILE A 193 9.36 -17.16 -2.39
CA ILE A 193 7.98 -16.71 -2.59
C ILE A 193 7.47 -17.03 -4.01
N LEU A 194 8.39 -17.28 -4.94
CA LEU A 194 8.05 -17.50 -6.34
C LEU A 194 7.53 -18.93 -6.54
N THR A 195 6.49 -19.05 -7.36
CA THR A 195 5.91 -20.34 -7.74
C THR A 195 5.80 -20.47 -9.26
N GLY A 196 5.67 -21.70 -9.77
CA GLY A 196 5.63 -21.95 -11.22
C GLY A 196 7.02 -21.95 -11.85
N SER A 197 7.08 -21.76 -13.17
CA SER A 197 8.34 -21.77 -13.92
C SER A 197 8.24 -21.01 -15.24
N LEU A 198 9.40 -20.61 -15.78
CA LEU A 198 9.49 -20.14 -17.16
C LEU A 198 9.12 -21.25 -18.15
N ALA A 199 8.75 -20.85 -19.37
CA ALA A 199 8.46 -21.77 -20.47
C ALA A 199 9.00 -21.23 -21.79
N ARG A 200 9.66 -22.08 -22.58
CA ARG A 200 10.07 -21.70 -23.94
C ARG A 200 8.93 -21.89 -24.95
N ALA A 201 9.03 -21.23 -26.10
CA ALA A 201 8.15 -21.45 -27.23
C ALA A 201 8.22 -22.90 -27.74
N ALA A 202 7.08 -23.42 -28.23
CA ALA A 202 6.95 -24.79 -28.69
C ALA A 202 7.77 -25.06 -29.97
N GLY A 203 8.19 -26.33 -30.13
CA GLY A 203 8.93 -26.83 -31.28
C GLY A 203 10.20 -27.59 -30.87
N GLU A 204 10.60 -28.54 -31.71
CA GLU A 204 11.70 -29.46 -31.38
C GLU A 204 12.82 -29.46 -32.42
N ASN A 205 12.64 -28.79 -33.56
CA ASN A 205 13.68 -28.70 -34.58
C ASN A 205 14.87 -27.88 -34.08
N VAL A 206 16.04 -28.09 -34.67
CA VAL A 206 17.22 -27.26 -34.41
C VAL A 206 16.88 -25.80 -34.74
N GLY A 207 17.09 -24.90 -33.77
CA GLY A 207 16.64 -23.52 -33.88
C GLY A 207 16.71 -22.74 -32.57
N SER A 208 16.20 -21.51 -32.62
CA SER A 208 16.09 -20.60 -31.47
C SER A 208 14.63 -20.39 -31.11
N TYR A 209 14.32 -20.44 -29.81
CA TYR A 209 12.97 -20.40 -29.26
C TYR A 209 12.93 -19.39 -28.11
N ALA A 210 11.99 -18.45 -28.12
CA ALA A 210 11.87 -17.46 -27.04
C ALA A 210 11.55 -18.14 -25.69
N ILE A 211 12.21 -17.70 -24.62
CA ILE A 211 11.87 -18.03 -23.23
C ILE A 211 10.86 -16.99 -22.74
N ASN A 212 9.67 -17.45 -22.39
CA ASN A 212 8.55 -16.65 -21.91
C ASN A 212 8.35 -16.85 -20.39
N LEU A 213 7.59 -15.94 -19.76
CA LEU A 213 7.30 -15.99 -18.33
C LEU A 213 6.69 -17.32 -17.86
N GLY A 214 5.95 -18.02 -18.73
CA GLY A 214 5.34 -19.30 -18.40
C GLY A 214 4.30 -19.16 -17.29
N SER A 215 4.42 -20.00 -16.26
CA SER A 215 3.54 -20.00 -15.09
C SER A 215 4.15 -19.30 -13.87
N LEU A 216 5.31 -18.66 -14.02
CA LEU A 216 6.00 -17.99 -12.92
C LEU A 216 5.12 -16.90 -12.30
N ASN A 217 4.94 -16.95 -10.98
CA ASN A 217 4.06 -16.07 -10.21
C ASN A 217 4.76 -15.61 -8.92
N ALA A 218 4.59 -14.33 -8.56
CA ALA A 218 5.23 -13.68 -7.41
C ALA A 218 4.27 -13.40 -6.23
N GLY A 219 3.09 -14.04 -6.20
CA GLY A 219 2.06 -13.81 -5.20
C GLY A 219 1.29 -12.51 -5.43
N SER A 220 0.57 -12.06 -4.40
CA SER A 220 -0.29 -10.86 -4.46
C SER A 220 0.42 -9.57 -4.07
N ASN A 221 1.64 -9.66 -3.50
CA ASN A 221 2.38 -8.48 -3.04
C ASN A 221 3.29 -7.89 -4.13
N TYR A 222 3.49 -8.65 -5.21
CA TYR A 222 4.43 -8.30 -6.25
C TYR A 222 3.83 -8.44 -7.65
N ALA A 223 4.09 -7.45 -8.49
CA ALA A 223 3.95 -7.54 -9.93
C ALA A 223 5.28 -8.06 -10.54
N ILE A 224 5.22 -8.74 -11.69
CA ILE A 224 6.41 -9.17 -12.43
C ILE A 224 6.62 -8.28 -13.66
N ASN A 225 7.79 -7.66 -13.75
CA ASN A 225 8.32 -7.09 -14.98
C ASN A 225 9.32 -8.08 -15.60
N TYR A 226 8.93 -8.72 -16.71
CA TYR A 226 9.67 -9.84 -17.28
C TYR A 226 10.50 -9.46 -18.52
N THR A 227 11.79 -9.80 -18.49
CA THR A 227 12.71 -9.73 -19.63
C THR A 227 13.08 -11.13 -20.10
N GLY A 228 12.67 -11.47 -21.32
CA GLY A 228 12.93 -12.79 -21.92
C GLY A 228 14.33 -12.96 -22.50
N ALA A 229 14.67 -14.21 -22.80
CA ALA A 229 15.88 -14.63 -23.51
C ALA A 229 15.54 -15.68 -24.59
N ASN A 230 16.55 -16.21 -25.28
CA ASN A 230 16.37 -17.26 -26.28
C ASN A 230 16.95 -18.59 -25.81
N PHE A 231 16.18 -19.66 -25.97
CA PHE A 231 16.57 -21.05 -25.78
C PHE A 231 16.98 -21.67 -27.12
N THR A 232 18.14 -22.32 -27.18
CA THR A 232 18.66 -22.90 -28.43
C THR A 232 18.58 -24.43 -28.43
N ILE A 233 18.00 -25.02 -29.48
CA ILE A 233 18.13 -26.46 -29.74
C ILE A 233 19.28 -26.66 -30.74
N THR A 234 20.33 -27.34 -30.30
CA THR A 234 21.54 -27.60 -31.12
C THR A 234 21.46 -28.97 -31.81
N LYS A 235 22.24 -29.16 -32.87
CA LYS A 235 22.29 -30.43 -33.61
C LYS A 235 22.81 -31.55 -32.72
N ALA A 236 22.18 -32.72 -32.78
CA ALA A 236 22.76 -33.94 -32.25
C ALA A 236 23.89 -34.43 -33.16
N THR A 237 24.97 -34.95 -32.56
CA THR A 237 26.03 -35.64 -33.28
C THR A 237 25.64 -37.09 -33.53
N ILE A 238 25.68 -37.53 -34.78
CA ILE A 238 25.52 -38.95 -35.13
C ILE A 238 26.87 -39.64 -34.86
N THR A 239 26.87 -40.66 -34.00
CA THR A 239 28.06 -41.43 -33.62
C THR A 239 27.86 -42.92 -33.91
N GLY A 240 28.95 -43.69 -33.95
CA GLY A 240 28.87 -45.14 -34.18
C GLY A 240 28.58 -45.56 -35.63
N ILE A 241 28.64 -44.61 -36.57
CA ILE A 241 28.62 -44.89 -38.01
C ILE A 241 30.06 -44.83 -38.54
N THR A 242 30.45 -45.85 -39.28
CA THR A 242 31.75 -45.88 -39.98
C THR A 242 31.53 -46.22 -41.45
N PHE A 243 32.37 -45.65 -42.31
CA PHE A 243 32.48 -46.04 -43.71
C PHE A 243 33.92 -46.47 -43.94
N ALA A 244 34.17 -47.75 -43.68
CA ALA A 244 35.50 -48.33 -43.77
C ALA A 244 35.83 -48.71 -45.21
N ASP A 245 37.12 -48.76 -45.51
CA ASP A 245 37.62 -49.37 -46.73
C ASP A 245 37.30 -50.88 -46.75
N GLY A 246 37.23 -51.42 -47.96
CA GLY A 246 36.97 -52.84 -48.19
C GLY A 246 37.87 -53.35 -49.28
N SER A 247 38.40 -54.56 -49.09
CA SER A 247 39.16 -55.28 -50.13
C SER A 247 38.39 -56.54 -50.50
N PHE A 248 38.20 -56.75 -51.80
CA PHE A 248 37.46 -57.88 -52.34
C PHE A 248 38.33 -58.65 -53.33
N VAL A 249 38.18 -59.97 -53.36
CA VAL A 249 38.76 -60.80 -54.43
C VAL A 249 37.87 -60.68 -55.67
N PHE A 250 38.48 -60.48 -56.83
CA PHE A 250 37.74 -60.40 -58.10
C PHE A 250 37.08 -61.73 -58.43
N ASP A 251 35.76 -61.70 -58.67
CA ASP A 251 34.94 -62.86 -59.02
C ASP A 251 33.91 -62.55 -60.13
N GLY A 252 34.02 -61.38 -60.77
CA GLY A 252 33.09 -60.92 -61.81
C GLY A 252 31.71 -60.46 -61.30
N THR A 253 31.49 -60.39 -59.99
CA THR A 253 30.26 -59.84 -59.39
C THR A 253 30.46 -58.42 -58.86
N GLU A 254 29.37 -57.64 -58.82
CA GLU A 254 29.41 -56.27 -58.30
C GLU A 254 29.67 -56.27 -56.78
N LYS A 255 30.66 -55.48 -56.34
CA LYS A 255 30.97 -55.22 -54.94
C LYS A 255 30.64 -53.78 -54.58
N SER A 256 30.23 -53.56 -53.34
CA SER A 256 29.91 -52.23 -52.81
C SER A 256 30.33 -52.11 -51.35
N LEU A 257 30.66 -50.89 -50.93
CA LEU A 257 30.91 -50.58 -49.52
C LEU A 257 29.60 -50.21 -48.84
N MET A 258 29.43 -50.53 -47.57
CA MET A 258 28.29 -50.10 -46.81
C MET A 258 28.79 -49.36 -45.58
N ILE A 259 28.05 -48.34 -45.15
CA ILE A 259 28.23 -47.85 -43.79
C ILE A 259 27.95 -49.01 -42.83
N SER A 260 28.69 -49.07 -41.74
CA SER A 260 28.37 -49.94 -40.62
C SER A 260 27.95 -49.10 -39.42
N GLY A 261 27.21 -49.71 -38.49
CA GLY A 261 26.63 -49.03 -37.34
C GLY A 261 25.11 -48.95 -37.37
N THR A 262 24.53 -48.34 -36.33
CA THR A 262 23.08 -48.13 -36.23
C THR A 262 22.73 -46.70 -36.60
N LEU A 263 22.06 -46.52 -37.72
CA LEU A 263 21.54 -45.22 -38.14
C LEU A 263 20.42 -44.75 -37.20
N PRO A 264 20.37 -43.45 -36.83
CA PRO A 264 19.23 -42.90 -36.10
C PRO A 264 17.92 -43.09 -36.88
N ALA A 265 16.82 -43.30 -36.16
CA ALA A 265 15.50 -43.43 -36.77
C ALA A 265 15.16 -42.22 -37.65
N GLY A 266 14.60 -42.47 -38.83
CA GLY A 266 14.24 -41.42 -39.80
C GLY A 266 15.41 -40.91 -40.66
N THR A 267 16.62 -41.44 -40.49
CA THR A 267 17.72 -41.18 -41.43
C THR A 267 17.68 -42.17 -42.60
N SER A 268 18.12 -41.71 -43.78
CA SER A 268 18.33 -42.55 -44.95
C SER A 268 19.74 -42.34 -45.48
N VAL A 269 20.30 -43.39 -46.08
CA VAL A 269 21.60 -43.33 -46.73
C VAL A 269 21.43 -43.71 -48.19
N VAL A 270 21.99 -42.86 -49.04
CA VAL A 270 22.02 -43.05 -50.48
C VAL A 270 23.47 -43.21 -50.88
N TYR A 271 23.78 -44.35 -51.48
CA TYR A 271 25.10 -44.60 -52.05
C TYR A 271 25.08 -44.21 -53.52
N SER A 272 26.05 -43.40 -53.96
CA SER A 272 26.26 -43.03 -55.36
C SER A 272 27.61 -43.57 -55.83
N ASN A 273 27.67 -44.10 -57.06
CA ASN A 273 28.88 -44.66 -57.67
C ASN A 273 29.61 -45.73 -56.83
N ASN A 274 28.86 -46.48 -56.03
CA ASN A 274 29.38 -47.42 -55.05
C ASN A 274 29.42 -48.88 -55.54
N GLY A 275 28.98 -49.13 -56.78
CA GLY A 275 29.02 -50.42 -57.43
C GLY A 275 30.28 -50.62 -58.27
N ARG A 276 31.02 -51.72 -58.08
CA ARG A 276 32.24 -52.04 -58.84
C ARG A 276 32.28 -53.50 -59.28
N THR A 277 32.54 -53.72 -60.57
CA THR A 277 32.74 -55.05 -61.15
C THR A 277 34.16 -55.30 -61.65
N ASP A 278 34.95 -54.23 -61.90
CA ASP A 278 36.31 -54.31 -62.43
C ASP A 278 37.38 -54.22 -61.34
N VAL A 279 38.56 -54.79 -61.61
CA VAL A 279 39.73 -54.70 -60.71
C VAL A 279 40.27 -53.27 -60.64
N GLY A 280 40.56 -52.78 -59.43
CA GLY A 280 41.17 -51.46 -59.22
C GLY A 280 41.08 -50.96 -57.77
N SER A 281 41.76 -49.86 -57.48
CA SER A 281 41.65 -49.10 -56.22
C SER A 281 40.84 -47.83 -56.46
N GLN A 282 40.14 -47.36 -55.43
CA GLN A 282 39.39 -46.12 -55.50
C GLN A 282 39.40 -45.35 -54.18
#